data_AF-A0A521M818-F1
#
_entry.id   AF-A0A521M818-F1
#
_cell.length_a   1.000
_cell.length_b   1.000
_cell.length_c   1.000
_cell.angle_alpha   90.00
_cell.angle_beta   90.00
_cell.angle_gamma   90.00
#
_symmetry.space_group_name_H-M   'P 1'
#
loop_
_entity.id
_entity.type
_entity.pdbx_description
1 polymer ?
#
loop_
_entity_poly.entity_id
_entity_poly.type
_entity_poly.pdbx_seq_one_letter_code
_entity_poly.pdbx_strand_id
1 'polypeptide(L)'
;MQLAKTILATFAGMVLASAVWAQVPRSSVDVAATPGVPEFRDPKTGQVWTPLNVGQGPLRNPTPNELAFDPLGQAVRLQGVVIQRPGLAITGWAAPSSGPSVPLVTIDNASLRAVAGRRWQVVLYVNNNSAGTLAPMIDCRFTNAGKLVEETRALLPGMGAGVRAGLTVHGPKTDLFVDRAHCRIVSP
;
A
#
# COMPACT_ATOMS: atom_id res chain seq x y z
N MET A 1 50.12 55.85 -41.71
CA MET A 1 50.97 54.64 -41.69
C MET A 1 50.09 53.44 -41.45
N GLN A 2 50.21 52.44 -42.32
CA GLN A 2 49.51 51.16 -42.32
C GLN A 2 49.93 50.25 -41.15
N LEU A 3 49.02 49.39 -40.67
CA LEU A 3 49.12 47.91 -40.70
C LEU A 3 47.94 47.35 -39.87
N ALA A 4 46.94 46.73 -40.49
CA ALA A 4 46.83 45.27 -40.68
C ALA A 4 46.76 44.50 -39.33
N LYS A 5 45.57 44.13 -38.83
CA LYS A 5 44.72 42.97 -39.21
C LYS A 5 45.27 41.63 -38.68
N THR A 6 44.72 41.17 -37.55
CA THR A 6 44.58 39.72 -37.29
C THR A 6 43.32 39.45 -36.48
N ILE A 7 42.58 38.47 -36.98
CA ILE A 7 41.25 37.98 -36.60
C ILE A 7 41.38 37.01 -35.42
N LEU A 8 40.42 37.00 -34.49
CA LEU A 8 39.93 35.73 -33.94
C LEU A 8 38.44 35.88 -33.58
N ALA A 9 37.65 34.98 -34.15
CA ALA A 9 36.22 34.88 -34.00
C ALA A 9 35.86 33.93 -32.84
N THR A 10 34.74 34.19 -32.17
CA THR A 10 33.93 33.10 -31.58
C THR A 10 32.46 33.53 -31.45
N PHE A 11 31.62 32.77 -32.16
CA PHE A 11 30.16 32.74 -32.11
C PHE A 11 29.67 32.17 -30.77
N ALA A 12 28.54 32.68 -30.26
CA ALA A 12 27.50 31.86 -29.62
C ALA A 12 26.17 32.64 -29.58
N GLY A 13 25.24 32.27 -30.46
CA GLY A 13 23.89 32.81 -30.53
C GLY A 13 23.04 32.39 -29.33
N MET A 14 22.17 33.30 -28.88
CA MET A 14 21.14 33.02 -27.88
C MET A 14 20.13 32.02 -28.44
N VAL A 15 19.97 30.89 -27.76
CA VAL A 15 18.95 29.88 -28.07
C VAL A 15 17.65 30.28 -27.34
N LEU A 16 16.56 30.44 -28.10
CA LEU A 16 15.21 30.60 -27.58
C LEU A 16 14.76 29.29 -26.91
N ALA A 17 14.44 29.33 -25.62
CA ALA A 17 13.86 28.20 -24.90
C ALA A 17 12.32 28.22 -25.04
N SER A 18 11.79 27.35 -25.89
CA SER A 18 10.35 27.07 -25.99
C SER A 18 9.91 26.22 -24.79
N ALA A 19 8.94 26.69 -24.02
CA ALA A 19 8.31 25.90 -22.95
C ALA A 19 7.48 24.76 -23.55
N VAL A 20 8.04 23.55 -23.56
CA VAL A 20 7.33 22.33 -23.94
C VAL A 20 6.54 21.83 -22.72
N TRP A 21 5.22 21.84 -22.82
CA TRP A 21 4.33 21.24 -21.84
C TRP A 21 4.49 19.72 -21.91
N ALA A 22 5.03 19.11 -20.86
CA ALA A 22 5.18 17.66 -20.76
C ALA A 22 3.81 16.99 -20.61
N GLN A 23 3.26 16.46 -21.71
CA GLN A 23 2.16 15.50 -21.66
C GLN A 23 2.71 14.16 -21.16
N VAL A 24 2.30 13.75 -19.96
CA VAL A 24 2.58 12.43 -19.42
C VAL A 24 1.88 11.39 -20.32
N PRO A 25 2.60 10.41 -20.90
CA PRO A 25 1.97 9.38 -21.71
C PRO A 25 1.12 8.49 -20.80
N ARG A 26 -0.21 8.59 -20.94
CA ARG A 26 -1.11 7.55 -20.45
C ARG A 26 -0.88 6.32 -21.31
N SER A 27 -0.53 5.20 -20.68
CA SER A 27 -0.47 3.89 -21.34
C SER A 27 -1.89 3.47 -21.73
N SER A 28 -2.33 3.78 -22.95
CA SER A 28 -3.46 3.12 -23.59
C SER A 28 -2.98 1.79 -24.18
N VAL A 29 -3.68 0.70 -23.90
CA VAL A 29 -3.48 -0.54 -24.63
C VAL A 29 -4.17 -0.35 -25.99
N ASP A 30 -3.38 -0.15 -27.04
CA ASP A 30 -3.87 -0.17 -28.41
C ASP A 30 -4.21 -1.61 -28.79
N VAL A 31 -5.47 -2.00 -28.58
CA VAL A 31 -6.03 -3.20 -29.18
C VAL A 31 -6.25 -2.89 -30.65
N ALA A 32 -5.54 -3.60 -31.53
CA ALA A 32 -5.73 -3.49 -32.98
C ALA A 32 -7.21 -3.72 -33.32
N ALA A 33 -7.88 -2.66 -33.77
CA ALA A 33 -9.31 -2.64 -34.04
C ALA A 33 -9.62 -3.33 -35.38
N THR A 34 -10.51 -4.33 -35.35
CA THR A 34 -11.35 -4.68 -36.49
C THR A 34 -12.26 -3.48 -36.80
N PRO A 35 -12.49 -3.10 -38.07
CA PRO A 35 -13.34 -1.96 -38.39
C PRO A 35 -14.80 -2.28 -38.06
N GLY A 36 -15.33 -1.58 -37.06
CA GLY A 36 -16.69 -1.72 -36.54
C GLY A 36 -16.68 -1.52 -35.04
N VAL A 37 -16.92 -0.27 -34.62
CA VAL A 37 -17.17 0.26 -33.26
C VAL A 37 -16.82 -0.66 -32.08
N PRO A 38 -15.95 -0.28 -31.12
CA PRO A 38 -15.71 -1.11 -29.93
C PRO A 38 -17.01 -1.33 -29.16
N GLU A 39 -17.53 -2.55 -29.21
CA GLU A 39 -18.75 -2.96 -28.52
C GLU A 39 -18.42 -3.82 -27.29
N PHE A 40 -18.95 -3.46 -26.13
CA PHE A 40 -18.90 -4.30 -24.94
C PHE A 40 -20.26 -4.95 -24.72
N ARG A 41 -20.35 -6.26 -24.91
CA ARG A 41 -21.55 -7.02 -24.58
C ARG A 41 -21.52 -7.43 -23.11
N ASP A 42 -22.45 -6.92 -22.32
CA ASP A 42 -22.59 -7.29 -20.92
C ASP A 42 -23.04 -8.76 -20.80
N PRO A 43 -22.25 -9.64 -20.18
CA PRO A 43 -22.59 -11.05 -20.03
C PRO A 43 -23.78 -11.32 -19.10
N LYS A 44 -24.17 -10.37 -18.23
CA LYS A 44 -25.30 -10.54 -17.32
C LYS A 44 -26.64 -10.14 -17.94
N THR A 45 -26.65 -9.10 -18.76
CA THR A 45 -27.88 -8.52 -19.32
C THR A 45 -28.03 -8.77 -20.82
N GLY A 46 -26.96 -9.20 -21.51
CA GLY A 46 -26.92 -9.32 -22.96
C GLY A 46 -26.90 -7.98 -23.69
N GLN A 47 -26.85 -6.85 -22.97
CA GLN A 47 -26.84 -5.51 -23.52
C GLN A 47 -25.52 -5.23 -24.24
N VAL A 48 -25.59 -4.67 -25.44
CA VAL A 48 -24.42 -4.26 -26.22
C VAL A 48 -24.19 -2.77 -26.00
N TRP A 49 -23.07 -2.45 -25.38
CA TRP A 49 -22.61 -1.09 -25.13
C TRP A 49 -21.68 -0.64 -26.24
N THR A 50 -22.05 0.45 -26.91
CA THR A 50 -21.24 1.17 -27.90
C THR A 50 -20.90 2.55 -27.34
N PRO A 51 -19.89 3.26 -27.90
CA PRO A 51 -19.59 4.64 -27.51
C PRO A 51 -20.79 5.58 -27.68
N LEU A 52 -21.75 5.21 -28.53
CA LEU A 52 -22.95 5.99 -28.80
C LEU A 52 -24.04 5.79 -27.74
N ASN A 53 -24.09 4.65 -27.05
CA ASN A 53 -25.17 4.34 -26.10
C ASN A 53 -24.70 4.18 -24.64
N VAL A 54 -23.38 4.13 -24.39
CA VAL A 54 -22.81 4.11 -23.05
C VAL A 54 -23.22 5.38 -22.29
N GLY A 55 -23.86 5.19 -21.13
CA GLY A 55 -24.40 6.31 -20.34
C GLY A 55 -25.71 6.92 -20.86
N GLN A 56 -26.27 6.43 -21.97
CA GLN A 56 -27.55 6.92 -22.53
C GLN A 56 -28.74 5.99 -22.27
N GLY A 57 -28.50 4.77 -21.76
CA GLY A 57 -29.56 3.84 -21.39
C GLY A 57 -30.37 4.36 -20.18
N PRO A 58 -31.58 3.82 -19.95
CA PRO A 58 -32.29 4.12 -18.72
C PRO A 58 -31.38 3.79 -17.54
N LEU A 59 -31.07 4.80 -16.72
CA LEU A 59 -30.49 4.60 -15.41
C LEU A 59 -31.51 3.77 -14.63
N ARG A 60 -31.45 2.44 -14.74
CA ARG A 60 -32.07 1.59 -13.73
C ARG A 60 -31.37 2.01 -12.46
N ASN A 61 -32.10 2.66 -11.55
CA ASN A 61 -31.58 3.01 -10.24
C ASN A 61 -31.00 1.71 -9.67
N PRO A 62 -29.67 1.59 -9.59
CA PRO A 62 -29.08 0.34 -9.15
C PRO A 62 -29.58 0.15 -7.73
N THR A 63 -29.98 -1.08 -7.41
CA THR A 63 -30.43 -1.37 -6.05
C THR A 63 -29.29 -1.03 -5.08
N PRO A 64 -29.56 -0.69 -3.82
CA PRO A 64 -28.50 -0.40 -2.85
C PRO A 64 -27.43 -1.52 -2.79
N ASN A 65 -27.81 -2.77 -3.05
CA ASN A 65 -26.90 -3.91 -3.12
C ASN A 65 -26.01 -3.92 -4.37
N GLU A 66 -26.44 -3.32 -5.47
CA GLU A 66 -25.66 -3.18 -6.70
C GLU A 66 -24.72 -1.96 -6.66
N LEU A 67 -25.07 -0.96 -5.84
CA LEU A 67 -24.22 0.19 -5.55
C LEU A 67 -23.14 -0.11 -4.50
N ALA A 68 -23.43 -1.04 -3.60
CA ALA A 68 -22.52 -1.40 -2.52
C ALA A 68 -21.38 -2.27 -3.05
N PHE A 69 -20.15 -1.88 -2.73
CA PHE A 69 -19.03 -2.80 -2.76
C PHE A 69 -19.36 -4.01 -1.87
N ASP A 70 -19.36 -5.22 -2.42
CA ASP A 70 -19.51 -6.46 -1.67
C ASP A 70 -18.14 -6.98 -1.21
N PRO A 71 -17.75 -6.75 0.05
CA PRO A 71 -16.49 -7.28 0.58
C PRO A 71 -16.48 -8.81 0.64
N LEU A 72 -17.64 -9.48 0.71
CA LEU A 72 -17.72 -10.94 0.84
C LEU A 72 -17.43 -11.68 -0.46
N GLY A 73 -17.72 -11.05 -1.61
CA GLY A 73 -17.38 -11.54 -2.95
C GLY A 73 -15.87 -11.49 -3.26
N GLN A 74 -15.10 -10.74 -2.47
CA GLN A 74 -13.64 -10.64 -2.60
C GLN A 74 -12.94 -11.53 -1.56
N ALA A 75 -12.96 -12.84 -1.79
CA ALA A 75 -12.37 -13.82 -0.87
C ALA A 75 -11.23 -14.59 -1.53
N VAL A 76 -10.10 -13.91 -1.79
CA VAL A 76 -8.84 -14.60 -2.06
C VAL A 76 -8.07 -14.70 -0.74
N ARG A 77 -7.86 -15.93 -0.28
CA ARG A 77 -6.97 -16.23 0.85
C ARG A 77 -5.61 -16.60 0.31
N LEU A 78 -4.57 -15.93 0.81
CA LEU A 78 -3.19 -16.35 0.62
C LEU A 78 -2.89 -17.48 1.61
N GLN A 79 -2.44 -18.63 1.10
CA GLN A 79 -2.09 -19.77 1.93
C GLN A 79 -0.72 -19.57 2.61
N GLY A 80 -0.63 -19.99 3.86
CA GLY A 80 0.61 -19.94 4.66
C GLY A 80 0.72 -18.72 5.57
N VAL A 81 1.85 -18.64 6.26
CA VAL A 81 2.22 -17.52 7.14
C VAL A 81 3.41 -16.81 6.52
N VAL A 82 3.29 -15.51 6.26
CA VAL A 82 4.37 -14.68 5.73
C VAL A 82 5.31 -14.29 6.87
N ILE A 83 6.58 -14.71 6.83
CA ILE A 83 7.56 -14.32 7.84
C ILE A 83 8.22 -12.99 7.44
N GLN A 84 8.30 -12.04 8.37
CA GLN A 84 8.94 -10.74 8.19
C GLN A 84 9.92 -10.46 9.32
N ARG A 85 10.96 -9.66 9.03
CA ARG A 85 11.93 -9.16 10.00
C ARG A 85 11.93 -7.63 9.92
N PRO A 86 10.91 -6.96 10.48
CA PRO A 86 10.80 -5.51 10.39
C PRO A 86 11.91 -4.82 11.18
N GLY A 87 12.35 -3.66 10.69
CA GLY A 87 13.20 -2.77 11.46
C GLY A 87 12.42 -2.12 12.60
N LEU A 88 13.12 -1.79 13.68
CA LEU A 88 12.57 -1.03 14.80
C LEU A 88 13.02 0.43 14.70
N ALA A 89 12.07 1.35 14.88
CA ALA A 89 12.36 2.74 15.15
C ALA A 89 12.22 2.96 16.65
N ILE A 90 13.32 3.17 17.36
CA ILE A 90 13.28 3.46 18.81
C ILE A 90 12.57 4.79 19.01
N THR A 91 11.51 4.78 19.80
CA THR A 91 10.65 5.95 20.04
C THR A 91 10.81 6.49 21.45
N GLY A 92 11.37 5.70 22.36
CA GLY A 92 11.68 6.15 23.70
C GLY A 92 12.03 5.01 24.64
N TRP A 93 11.98 5.33 25.92
CA TRP A 93 12.31 4.43 27.02
C TRP A 93 11.37 4.69 28.20
N ALA A 94 11.09 3.64 28.97
CA ALA A 94 10.42 3.72 30.26
C ALA A 94 11.06 2.75 31.26
N ALA A 95 10.95 3.04 32.55
CA ALA A 95 11.43 2.13 33.58
C ALA A 95 10.72 0.76 33.45
N PRO A 96 11.46 -0.38 33.55
CA PRO A 96 10.85 -1.70 33.56
C PRO A 96 9.75 -1.82 34.61
N SER A 97 8.62 -2.39 34.19
CA SER A 97 7.39 -2.45 34.97
C SER A 97 6.71 -3.82 34.91
N SER A 98 7.33 -4.82 34.27
CA SER A 98 6.76 -6.16 34.17
C SER A 98 6.53 -6.78 35.54
N GLY A 99 5.37 -7.40 35.72
CA GLY A 99 4.95 -8.02 36.97
C GLY A 99 3.69 -8.87 36.76
N PRO A 100 3.03 -9.34 37.84
CA PRO A 100 1.87 -10.23 37.72
C PRO A 100 0.72 -9.69 36.86
N SER A 101 0.55 -8.37 36.80
CA SER A 101 -0.49 -7.68 36.01
C SER A 101 0.02 -6.97 34.76
N VAL A 102 1.34 -6.92 34.55
CA VAL A 102 1.96 -6.19 33.44
C VAL A 102 2.81 -7.17 32.61
N PRO A 103 2.40 -7.46 31.36
CA PRO A 103 3.14 -8.36 30.48
C PRO A 103 4.57 -7.88 30.21
N LEU A 104 5.48 -8.82 29.94
CA LEU A 104 6.86 -8.54 29.56
C LEU A 104 6.97 -7.65 28.32
N VAL A 105 6.08 -7.87 27.36
CA VAL A 105 6.00 -7.09 26.12
C VAL A 105 4.54 -6.69 25.91
N THR A 106 4.31 -5.48 25.43
CA THR A 106 2.96 -4.97 25.09
C THR A 106 2.97 -4.37 23.70
N ILE A 107 1.82 -4.42 23.01
CA ILE A 107 1.60 -3.75 21.73
C ILE A 107 0.62 -2.62 21.95
N ASP A 108 0.95 -1.43 21.46
CA ASP A 108 0.09 -0.25 21.53
C ASP A 108 -0.19 0.35 20.15
N ASN A 109 -1.37 0.98 20.04
CA ASN A 109 -1.77 1.84 18.93
C ASN A 109 -1.56 1.19 17.54
N ALA A 110 -1.98 -0.07 17.40
CA ALA A 110 -1.98 -0.77 16.13
C ALA A 110 -2.98 -0.13 15.17
N SER A 111 -2.49 0.42 14.05
CA SER A 111 -3.29 1.13 13.05
C SER A 111 -3.07 0.54 11.66
N LEU A 112 -4.17 0.16 11.02
CA LEU A 112 -4.18 -0.35 9.65
C LEU A 112 -4.21 0.82 8.66
N ARG A 113 -3.32 0.81 7.67
CA ARG A 113 -3.36 1.73 6.52
C ARG A 113 -3.10 0.98 5.22
N ALA A 114 -3.74 1.44 4.14
CA ALA A 114 -3.42 1.01 2.79
C ALA A 114 -2.37 1.94 2.19
N VAL A 115 -1.36 1.40 1.50
CA VAL A 115 -0.49 2.19 0.63
C VAL A 115 -0.80 1.85 -0.81
N ALA A 116 -1.36 2.81 -1.52
CA ALA A 116 -1.76 2.65 -2.92
C ALA A 116 -0.61 2.08 -3.78
N GLY A 117 -0.92 1.05 -4.56
CA GLY A 117 0.05 0.35 -5.41
C GLY A 117 1.11 -0.46 -4.65
N ARG A 118 1.01 -0.60 -3.33
CA ARG A 118 1.92 -1.39 -2.51
C ARG A 118 1.15 -2.45 -1.71
N ARG A 119 1.18 -2.34 -0.39
CA ARG A 119 0.62 -3.32 0.55
C ARG A 119 -0.18 -2.62 1.62
N TRP A 120 -1.14 -3.34 2.17
CA TRP A 120 -1.67 -3.04 3.50
C TRP A 120 -0.54 -3.12 4.51
N GLN A 121 -0.63 -2.30 5.54
CA GLN A 121 0.39 -2.29 6.58
C GLN A 121 -0.21 -1.86 7.91
N VAL A 122 0.29 -2.47 8.98
CA VAL A 122 -0.03 -2.09 10.36
C VAL A 122 1.16 -1.32 10.90
N VAL A 123 0.95 -0.05 11.30
CA VAL A 123 1.89 0.62 12.23
C VAL A 123 1.50 0.16 13.62
N LEU A 124 2.47 -0.23 14.44
CA LEU A 124 2.23 -0.48 15.85
C LEU A 124 3.46 -0.09 16.66
N TYR A 125 3.25 0.09 17.96
CA TYR A 125 4.33 0.26 18.93
C TYR A 125 4.46 -0.99 19.78
N VAL A 126 5.69 -1.31 20.15
CA VAL A 126 6.03 -2.39 21.06
C VAL A 126 6.83 -1.81 22.22
N ASN A 127 6.45 -2.20 23.44
CA ASN A 127 7.19 -1.85 24.63
C ASN A 127 7.75 -3.12 25.28
N ASN A 128 9.06 -3.11 25.55
CA ASN A 128 9.68 -4.06 26.46
C ASN A 128 9.54 -3.54 27.89
N ASN A 129 8.65 -4.13 28.66
CA ASN A 129 8.41 -3.77 30.07
C ASN A 129 9.34 -4.53 31.02
N SER A 130 10.20 -5.42 30.52
CA SER A 130 11.11 -6.23 31.33
C SER A 130 12.42 -5.51 31.64
N ALA A 131 13.17 -6.06 32.61
CA ALA A 131 14.52 -5.62 32.95
C ALA A 131 15.61 -6.22 32.02
N GLY A 132 15.24 -7.04 31.05
CA GLY A 132 16.16 -7.72 30.14
C GLY A 132 15.97 -7.35 28.68
N THR A 133 16.83 -7.89 27.82
CA THR A 133 16.66 -7.80 26.36
C THR A 133 15.69 -8.88 25.89
N LEU A 134 14.70 -8.50 25.08
CA LEU A 134 13.67 -9.40 24.54
C LEU A 134 13.65 -9.35 23.00
N ALA A 135 13.35 -10.47 22.36
CA ALA A 135 13.26 -10.57 20.90
C ALA A 135 11.86 -11.07 20.51
N PRO A 136 10.84 -10.19 20.62
CA PRO A 136 9.46 -10.63 20.54
C PRO A 136 9.06 -11.08 19.14
N MET A 137 8.11 -12.00 19.10
CA MET A 137 7.45 -12.45 17.88
C MET A 137 5.99 -11.99 17.90
N ILE A 138 5.54 -11.41 16.79
CA ILE A 138 4.19 -10.85 16.64
C ILE A 138 3.49 -11.54 15.47
N ASP A 139 2.29 -12.06 15.70
CA ASP A 139 1.42 -12.54 14.63
C ASP A 139 0.34 -11.51 14.34
N CYS A 140 0.24 -11.10 13.08
CA CYS A 140 -0.77 -10.21 12.54
C CYS A 140 -1.67 -10.96 11.56
N ARG A 141 -2.98 -10.91 11.79
CA ARG A 141 -4.01 -11.49 10.91
C ARG A 141 -4.75 -10.39 10.21
N PHE A 142 -4.65 -10.36 8.88
CA PHE A 142 -5.38 -9.44 8.01
C PHE A 142 -6.67 -10.11 7.56
N THR A 143 -7.81 -9.49 7.85
CA THR A 143 -9.12 -10.02 7.54
C THR A 143 -9.91 -9.10 6.64
N ASN A 144 -10.93 -9.66 6.01
CA ASN A 144 -11.98 -8.95 5.32
C ASN A 144 -13.32 -9.59 5.71
N ALA A 145 -14.21 -8.82 6.35
CA ALA A 145 -15.50 -9.30 6.85
C ALA A 145 -15.36 -10.58 7.71
N GLY A 146 -14.32 -10.60 8.56
CA GLY A 146 -14.00 -11.73 9.44
C GLY A 146 -13.31 -12.93 8.76
N LYS A 147 -13.20 -12.96 7.43
CA LYS A 147 -12.46 -14.00 6.70
C LYS A 147 -10.98 -13.64 6.66
N LEU A 148 -10.11 -14.64 6.85
CA LEU A 148 -8.66 -14.46 6.78
C LEU A 148 -8.21 -14.23 5.33
N VAL A 149 -7.50 -13.14 5.09
CA VAL A 149 -6.89 -12.79 3.80
C VAL A 149 -5.42 -13.22 3.79
N GLU A 150 -4.65 -12.79 4.80
CA GLU A 150 -3.23 -13.12 4.99
C GLU A 150 -2.91 -13.20 6.48
N GLU A 151 -1.97 -14.08 6.84
CA GLU A 151 -1.36 -14.12 8.16
C GLU A 151 0.13 -13.81 8.04
N THR A 152 0.64 -12.92 8.88
CA THR A 152 2.02 -12.45 8.87
C THR A 152 2.63 -12.60 10.24
N ARG A 153 3.81 -13.19 10.32
CA ARG A 153 4.62 -13.29 11.55
C ARG A 153 5.83 -12.37 11.44
N ALA A 154 5.90 -11.39 12.33
CA ALA A 154 7.04 -10.50 12.48
C ALA A 154 7.98 -11.00 13.58
N LEU A 155 9.26 -11.17 13.22
CA LEU A 155 10.34 -11.50 14.14
C LEU A 155 11.13 -10.21 14.42
N LEU A 156 10.99 -9.67 15.62
CA LEU A 156 11.63 -8.41 15.98
C LEU A 156 13.10 -8.65 16.38
N PRO A 157 13.99 -7.67 16.13
CA PRO A 157 15.33 -7.70 16.70
C PRO A 157 15.25 -7.51 18.22
N GLY A 158 16.37 -7.79 18.90
CA GLY A 158 16.47 -7.62 20.35
C GLY A 158 16.19 -6.18 20.79
N MET A 159 15.28 -6.03 21.74
CA MET A 159 14.88 -4.77 22.38
C MET A 159 15.42 -4.76 23.80
N GLY A 160 16.25 -3.77 24.14
CA GLY A 160 16.77 -3.62 25.51
C GLY A 160 15.68 -3.35 26.55
N ALA A 161 16.06 -3.40 27.83
CA ALA A 161 15.16 -3.17 28.95
C ALA A 161 14.46 -1.80 28.86
N GLY A 162 13.13 -1.78 29.01
CA GLY A 162 12.35 -0.54 29.01
C GLY A 162 12.17 0.12 27.63
N VAL A 163 12.74 -0.44 26.56
CA VAL A 163 12.72 0.16 25.22
C VAL A 163 11.31 0.19 24.65
N ARG A 164 10.95 1.34 24.06
CA ARG A 164 9.75 1.52 23.23
C ARG A 164 10.18 1.70 21.79
N ALA A 165 9.51 0.99 20.88
CA ALA A 165 9.81 1.06 19.46
C ALA A 165 8.55 1.05 18.61
N GLY A 166 8.55 1.83 17.53
CA GLY A 166 7.58 1.71 16.45
C GLY A 166 8.07 0.74 15.38
N LEU A 167 7.15 0.02 14.75
CA LEU A 167 7.43 -0.78 13.55
C LEU A 167 6.25 -0.81 12.59
N THR A 168 6.53 -1.31 11.40
CA THR A 168 5.53 -1.58 10.38
C THR A 168 5.54 -3.07 10.03
N VAL A 169 4.37 -3.72 10.12
CA VAL A 169 4.16 -5.07 9.60
C VAL A 169 3.38 -4.96 8.30
N HIS A 170 3.91 -5.52 7.21
CA HIS A 170 3.23 -5.49 5.92
C HIS A 170 2.26 -6.67 5.79
N GLY A 171 1.09 -6.42 5.24
CA GLY A 171 0.12 -7.45 4.90
C GLY A 171 0.05 -7.70 3.39
N PRO A 172 -1.13 -8.09 2.88
CA PRO A 172 -1.29 -8.39 1.47
C PRO A 172 -1.13 -7.15 0.61
N LYS A 173 -0.97 -7.37 -0.70
CA LYS A 173 -1.06 -6.29 -1.70
C LYS A 173 -2.43 -5.61 -1.61
N THR A 174 -2.48 -4.33 -1.98
CA THR A 174 -3.73 -3.53 -1.90
C THR A 174 -4.75 -3.84 -2.98
N ASP A 175 -4.46 -4.80 -3.87
CA ASP A 175 -5.45 -5.42 -4.78
C ASP A 175 -6.39 -6.38 -4.04
N LEU A 176 -5.99 -6.86 -2.87
CA LEU A 176 -6.84 -7.56 -1.92
C LEU A 176 -7.39 -6.56 -0.90
N PHE A 177 -8.69 -6.63 -0.64
CA PHE A 177 -9.31 -5.78 0.37
C PHE A 177 -9.09 -6.36 1.78
N VAL A 178 -8.83 -5.47 2.74
CA VAL A 178 -8.66 -5.78 4.17
C VAL A 178 -9.46 -4.74 4.94
N ASP A 179 -10.32 -5.19 5.85
CA ASP A 179 -11.11 -4.32 6.72
C ASP A 179 -10.49 -4.17 8.12
N ARG A 180 -9.75 -5.18 8.56
CA ARG A 180 -9.20 -5.27 9.91
C ARG A 180 -7.89 -6.02 9.92
N ALA A 181 -7.00 -5.58 10.80
CA ALA A 181 -5.81 -6.33 11.16
C ALA A 181 -5.76 -6.51 12.68
N HIS A 182 -5.52 -7.74 13.13
CA HIS A 182 -5.35 -8.05 14.54
C HIS A 182 -3.94 -8.58 14.78
N CYS A 183 -3.14 -7.85 15.55
CA CYS A 183 -1.78 -8.23 15.90
C CYS A 183 -1.70 -8.63 17.38
N ARG A 184 -0.96 -9.70 17.68
CA ARG A 184 -0.72 -10.17 19.04
C ARG A 184 0.72 -10.66 19.21
N ILE A 185 1.22 -10.56 20.43
CA ILE A 185 2.49 -11.17 20.82
C ILE A 185 2.27 -12.67 20.93
N VAL A 186 3.14 -13.46 20.30
CA VAL A 186 3.13 -14.93 20.38
C VAL A 186 4.34 -15.50 21.10
N SER A 187 5.42 -14.73 21.17
CA SER A 187 6.55 -14.96 22.08
C SER A 187 7.06 -13.59 22.55
N PRO A 188 7.23 -13.37 23.86
CA PRO A 188 7.99 -12.24 24.37
C PRO A 188 9.49 -12.40 24.04
#